data_AF-A0A0B4GLZ7-F1
#
_entry.id   AF-A0A0B4GLZ7-F1
#
_cell.length_a   1.000
_cell.length_b   1.000
_cell.length_c   1.000
_cell.angle_alpha   90.00
_cell.angle_beta   90.00
_cell.angle_gamma   90.00
#
_symmetry.space_group_name_H-M   'P 1'
#
loop_
_entity.id
_entity.type
_entity.pdbx_description
1 polymer ?
#
loop_
_entity_poly.entity_id
_entity_poly.type
_entity_poly.pdbx_seq_one_letter_code
_entity_poly.pdbx_strand_id
1 'polypeptide(L)'
;MSLFTVPIPPCGAHPGGSITATQPQPQVYLLTFVSPPDNRLTTALCRALLQALDILEFGGYTPGVVITTSGIPKFYSNGLDLEHAINTDGFWQLFFDLWTRLLTQVAPSFYLLTDH
;
A
#
# COMPACT_ATOMS: atom_id res chain seq x y z
N MET A 1 -0.49 -18.74 -3.10
CA MET A 1 -1.63 -18.73 -2.17
C MET A 1 -1.58 -17.41 -1.40
N SER A 2 -2.72 -16.77 -1.13
CA SER A 2 -2.76 -15.51 -0.38
C SER A 2 -2.47 -15.74 1.10
N LEU A 3 -1.74 -14.81 1.72
CA LEU A 3 -1.48 -14.78 3.16
C LEU A 3 -2.61 -14.06 3.89
N PHE A 4 -2.95 -12.86 3.42
CA PHE A 4 -4.04 -12.04 3.93
C PHE A 4 -4.46 -11.00 2.89
N THR A 5 -5.60 -10.36 3.12
CA THR A 5 -6.10 -9.23 2.32
C THR A 5 -6.58 -8.12 3.24
N VAL A 6 -6.15 -6.89 2.97
CA VAL A 6 -6.62 -5.67 3.65
C VAL A 6 -7.59 -4.95 2.72
N PRO A 7 -8.84 -4.68 3.15
CA PRO A 7 -9.79 -3.90 2.34
C PRO A 7 -9.38 -2.42 2.31
N ILE A 8 -9.53 -1.79 1.15
CA ILE A 8 -9.44 -0.34 0.99
C ILE A 8 -10.88 0.18 0.90
N PRO A 9 -11.37 0.94 1.89
CA PRO A 9 -12.72 1.48 1.83
C PRO A 9 -12.85 2.53 0.72
N PRO A 10 -14.07 2.77 0.19
CA PRO A 10 -14.33 3.89 -0.71
C PRO A 10 -13.91 5.24 -0.09
N CYS A 11 -13.45 6.17 -0.91
CA CYS A 11 -12.96 7.47 -0.47
C CYS A 11 -13.27 8.55 -1.52
N GLY A 12 -14.29 9.38 -1.29
CA GLY A 12 -14.71 10.40 -2.26
C GLY A 12 -15.11 9.77 -3.59
N ALA A 13 -14.45 10.19 -4.68
CA ALA A 13 -14.68 9.64 -6.02
C ALA A 13 -14.08 8.24 -6.26
N HIS A 14 -13.30 7.71 -5.29
CA HIS A 14 -12.63 6.42 -5.42
C HIS A 14 -13.50 5.29 -4.87
N PRO A 15 -13.78 4.23 -5.65
CA PRO A 15 -14.70 3.15 -5.26
C PRO A 15 -14.16 2.21 -4.18
N GLY A 16 -12.91 2.37 -3.75
CA GLY A 16 -12.22 1.46 -2.83
C GLY A 16 -11.58 0.28 -3.58
N GLY A 17 -11.15 -0.73 -2.83
CA GLY A 17 -10.40 -1.85 -3.39
C GLY A 17 -9.76 -2.74 -2.33
N SER A 18 -8.56 -3.25 -2.58
CA SER A 18 -7.87 -4.11 -1.62
C SER A 18 -6.36 -4.18 -1.82
N ILE A 19 -5.66 -4.62 -0.78
CA ILE A 19 -4.24 -5.01 -0.80
C ILE A 19 -4.18 -6.50 -0.46
N THR A 20 -3.67 -7.31 -1.39
CA THR A 20 -3.48 -8.75 -1.16
C THR A 20 -2.01 -9.06 -0.95
N ALA A 21 -1.71 -9.74 0.15
CA ALA A 21 -0.37 -10.20 0.48
C ALA A 21 -0.17 -11.65 0.02
N THR A 22 0.98 -11.92 -0.61
CA THR A 22 1.41 -13.27 -1.00
C THR A 22 2.87 -13.50 -0.62
N GLN A 23 3.30 -14.76 -0.65
CA GLN A 23 4.69 -15.15 -0.41
C GLN A 23 5.22 -15.95 -1.61
N PRO A 24 5.77 -15.29 -2.65
CA PRO A 24 6.33 -15.98 -3.81
C PRO A 24 7.56 -16.84 -3.49
N GLN A 25 8.33 -16.47 -2.45
CA GLN A 25 9.51 -17.19 -1.96
C GLN A 25 9.58 -17.08 -0.43
N PRO A 26 10.26 -18.01 0.27
CA PRO A 26 10.50 -17.88 1.71
C PRO A 26 11.05 -16.49 2.06
N GLN A 27 10.46 -15.85 3.07
CA GLN A 27 10.80 -14.48 3.53
C GLN A 27 10.71 -13.38 2.44
N VAL A 28 9.98 -13.59 1.35
CA VAL A 28 9.66 -12.55 0.36
C VAL A 28 8.16 -12.34 0.37
N TYR A 29 7.72 -11.15 0.80
CA TYR A 29 6.31 -10.77 0.90
C TYR A 29 5.96 -9.80 -0.22
N LEU A 30 4.95 -10.13 -1.02
CA LEU A 30 4.45 -9.28 -2.11
C LEU A 30 3.08 -8.73 -1.75
N LEU A 31 2.99 -7.40 -1.60
CA LEU A 31 1.76 -6.64 -1.44
C LEU A 31 1.29 -6.13 -2.81
N THR A 32 0.24 -6.75 -3.34
CA THR A 32 -0.41 -6.29 -4.58
C THR A 32 -1.63 -5.45 -4.22
N PHE A 33 -1.60 -4.15 -4.53
CA PHE A 33 -2.70 -3.24 -4.26
C PHE A 33 -3.51 -2.91 -5.52
N VAL A 34 -4.83 -2.81 -5.35
CA VAL A 34 -5.80 -2.41 -6.37
C VAL A 34 -6.72 -1.37 -5.73
N SER A 35 -6.59 -0.13 -6.15
CA SER A 35 -7.41 1.01 -5.78
C SER A 35 -7.76 1.79 -7.05
N PRO A 36 -8.81 1.37 -7.78
CA PRO A 36 -9.18 1.98 -9.04
C PRO A 36 -9.48 3.49 -8.90
N PRO A 37 -9.29 4.26 -9.98
CA PRO A 37 -8.91 3.78 -11.32
C PRO A 37 -7.41 3.58 -11.54
N ASP A 38 -6.56 4.20 -10.72
CA ASP A 38 -5.14 4.42 -11.02
C ASP A 38 -4.24 4.42 -9.76
N ASN A 39 -4.71 3.78 -8.68
CA ASN A 39 -4.02 3.68 -7.40
C ASN A 39 -3.60 5.04 -6.81
N ARG A 40 -4.44 6.07 -6.93
CA ARG A 40 -4.18 7.35 -6.26
C ARG A 40 -4.07 7.20 -4.75
N LEU A 41 -3.06 7.86 -4.18
CA LEU A 41 -2.80 7.89 -2.75
C LEU A 41 -3.85 8.78 -2.06
N THR A 42 -4.91 8.12 -1.58
CA THR A 42 -5.94 8.68 -0.70
C THR A 42 -5.68 8.28 0.75
N THR A 43 -6.38 8.89 1.71
CA THR A 43 -6.31 8.44 3.11
C THR A 43 -6.67 6.96 3.28
N ALA A 44 -7.58 6.44 2.46
CA ALA A 44 -8.01 5.05 2.52
C ALA A 44 -6.87 4.09 2.09
N LEU A 45 -6.24 4.36 0.95
CA LEU A 45 -5.13 3.54 0.47
C LEU A 45 -3.91 3.65 1.40
N CYS A 46 -3.58 4.85 1.90
CA CYS A 46 -2.45 5.03 2.82
C CYS A 46 -2.64 4.25 4.13
N ARG A 47 -3.83 4.29 4.73
CA ARG A 47 -4.14 3.51 5.95
C ARG A 47 -4.10 2.01 5.70
N ALA A 48 -4.63 1.55 4.56
CA ALA A 48 -4.59 0.15 4.20
C ALA A 48 -3.15 -0.35 3.99
N LEU A 49 -2.28 0.46 3.38
CA LEU A 49 -0.85 0.15 3.22
C LEU A 49 -0.17 0.04 4.58
N LEU A 50 -0.34 1.03 5.46
CA LEU A 50 0.20 0.97 6.83
C LEU A 50 -0.27 -0.28 7.58
N GLN A 51 -1.57 -0.58 7.51
CA GLN A 51 -2.14 -1.78 8.12
C GLN A 51 -1.53 -3.07 7.54
N ALA A 52 -1.31 -3.15 6.23
CA ALA A 52 -0.68 -4.32 5.61
C ALA A 52 0.79 -4.49 6.07
N LEU A 53 1.52 -3.39 6.24
CA LEU A 53 2.89 -3.41 6.77
C LEU A 53 2.90 -3.83 8.25
N ASP A 54 1.95 -3.36 9.05
CA ASP A 54 1.81 -3.75 10.46
C ASP A 54 1.43 -5.23 10.61
N ILE A 55 0.59 -5.77 9.73
CA ILE A 55 0.30 -7.21 9.72
C ILE A 55 1.58 -8.01 9.41
N LEU A 56 2.41 -7.58 8.46
CA LEU A 56 3.67 -8.27 8.17
C LEU A 56 4.66 -8.20 9.34
N GLU A 57 4.74 -7.06 10.03
CA GLU A 57 5.72 -6.85 11.10
C GLU A 57 5.29 -7.47 12.44
N PHE A 58 4.02 -7.35 12.79
CA PHE A 58 3.49 -7.73 14.09
C PHE A 58 2.54 -8.93 14.06
N GLY A 59 2.14 -9.41 12.87
CA GLY A 59 1.23 -10.54 12.69
C GLY A 59 1.89 -11.93 12.81
N GLY A 60 3.13 -12.01 13.27
CA GLY A 60 3.84 -13.28 13.48
C GLY A 60 4.52 -13.85 12.23
N TYR A 61 4.72 -13.05 11.19
CA TYR A 61 5.50 -13.45 10.02
C TYR A 61 7.01 -13.35 10.31
N THR A 62 7.79 -14.26 9.73
CA THR A 62 9.25 -14.21 9.83
C THR A 62 9.79 -12.95 9.15
N PRO A 63 10.76 -12.22 9.76
CA PRO A 63 11.39 -11.08 9.11
C PRO A 63 11.90 -11.43 7.70
N GLY A 64 11.66 -10.52 6.75
CA GLY A 64 11.92 -10.76 5.34
C GLY A 64 11.69 -9.52 4.48
N VAL A 65 11.94 -9.66 3.18
CA VAL A 65 11.79 -8.58 2.21
C VAL A 65 10.33 -8.30 1.92
N VAL A 66 9.96 -7.02 1.85
CA VAL A 66 8.63 -6.57 1.39
C VAL A 66 8.76 -5.95 0.00
N ILE A 67 7.88 -6.37 -0.89
CA ILE A 67 7.72 -5.86 -2.25
C ILE A 67 6.31 -5.32 -2.39
N THR A 68 6.15 -4.10 -2.89
CA THR A 68 4.84 -3.56 -3.27
C THR A 68 4.71 -3.54 -4.79
N THR A 69 3.52 -3.85 -5.29
CA THR A 69 3.20 -3.78 -6.72
C THR A 69 1.72 -3.51 -6.93
N SER A 70 1.35 -3.18 -8.16
CA SER A 70 -0.03 -2.92 -8.54
C SER A 70 -0.70 -4.15 -9.13
N GLY A 71 -1.99 -4.32 -8.85
CA GLY A 71 -2.86 -5.23 -9.61
C GLY A 71 -3.59 -4.57 -10.77
N ILE A 72 -3.37 -3.26 -11.00
CA ILE A 72 -3.88 -2.50 -12.15
C ILE A 72 -2.79 -2.50 -13.23
N PRO A 73 -2.98 -3.15 -14.39
CA PRO A 73 -1.90 -3.40 -15.37
C PRO A 73 -1.16 -2.17 -15.89
N LYS A 74 -1.82 -1.00 -15.88
CA LYS A 74 -1.28 0.24 -16.43
C LYS A 74 -0.60 1.12 -15.40
N PHE A 75 -1.02 1.05 -14.13
CA PHE A 75 -0.62 2.03 -13.15
C PHE A 75 0.00 1.37 -11.94
N TYR A 76 1.24 1.72 -11.59
CA TYR A 76 1.71 1.47 -10.24
C TYR A 76 0.93 2.37 -9.29
N SER A 77 1.06 3.69 -9.43
CA SER A 77 0.28 4.68 -8.66
C SER A 77 0.41 6.06 -9.29
N ASN A 78 -0.73 6.66 -9.68
CA ASN A 78 -0.77 8.00 -10.26
C ASN A 78 -0.63 9.15 -9.22
N GLY A 79 0.19 8.93 -8.20
CA GLY A 79 0.49 9.89 -7.13
C GLY A 79 -0.67 10.13 -6.17
N LEU A 80 -0.59 11.21 -5.40
CA LEU A 80 -1.67 11.61 -4.50
C LEU A 80 -2.86 12.19 -5.26
N ASP A 81 -4.05 12.03 -4.70
CA ASP A 81 -5.21 12.82 -5.11
C ASP A 81 -5.07 14.22 -4.50
N LEU A 82 -4.79 15.23 -5.33
CA LEU A 82 -4.49 16.59 -4.86
C LEU A 82 -5.71 17.25 -4.23
N GLU A 83 -6.89 17.09 -4.83
CA GLU A 83 -8.13 17.67 -4.31
C GLU A 83 -8.49 17.04 -2.97
N HIS A 84 -8.37 15.72 -2.86
CA HIS A 84 -8.54 15.02 -1.59
C HIS A 84 -7.52 15.48 -0.54
N ALA A 85 -6.25 15.61 -0.93
CA ALA A 85 -5.16 15.93 -0.02
C ALA A 85 -5.28 17.31 0.62
N ILE A 86 -5.64 18.34 -0.17
CA ILE A 86 -5.76 19.71 0.35
C ILE A 86 -7.03 19.92 1.18
N ASN A 87 -8.06 19.09 0.98
CA ASN A 87 -9.36 19.20 1.66
C ASN A 87 -9.52 18.21 2.83
N THR A 88 -8.50 17.40 3.13
CA THR A 88 -8.56 16.41 4.21
C THR A 88 -7.59 16.74 5.33
N ASP A 89 -8.13 17.09 6.49
CA ASP A 89 -7.33 17.32 7.69
C ASP A 89 -6.48 16.09 8.04
N GLY A 90 -5.20 16.34 8.34
CA GLY A 90 -4.24 15.28 8.68
C GLY A 90 -3.74 14.44 7.51
N PHE A 91 -4.15 14.71 6.25
CA PHE A 91 -3.65 13.98 5.09
C PHE A 91 -2.12 13.97 5.02
N TRP A 92 -1.49 15.14 5.15
CA TRP A 92 -0.04 15.27 5.02
C TRP A 92 0.72 14.49 6.10
N GLN A 93 0.24 14.51 7.34
CA GLN A 93 0.83 13.71 8.41
C GLN A 93 0.76 12.22 8.07
N LEU A 94 -0.42 11.71 7.70
CA LEU A 94 -0.60 10.30 7.31
C LEU A 94 0.27 9.92 6.11
N PHE A 95 0.37 10.81 5.12
CA PHE A 95 1.19 10.60 3.94
C PHE A 95 2.66 10.47 4.33
N PHE A 96 3.17 11.38 5.15
CA PHE A 96 4.54 11.29 5.65
C PHE A 96 4.77 10.08 6.55
N ASP A 97 3.82 9.69 7.40
CA ASP A 97 3.91 8.47 8.21
C ASP A 97 4.08 7.23 7.33
N LEU A 98 3.32 7.13 6.23
CA LEU A 98 3.48 6.06 5.25
C LEU A 98 4.89 6.09 4.62
N TRP A 99 5.37 7.25 4.18
CA TRP A 99 6.71 7.35 3.58
C TRP A 99 7.81 7.02 4.57
N THR A 100 7.73 7.52 5.80
CA THR A 100 8.66 7.18 6.86
C THR A 100 8.65 5.67 7.06
N ARG A 101 7.47 5.03 7.20
CA ARG A 101 7.36 3.58 7.37
C ARG A 101 8.02 2.80 6.23
N LEU A 102 7.77 3.22 4.99
CA LEU A 102 8.31 2.64 3.76
C LEU A 102 9.83 2.82 3.61
N LEU A 103 10.39 3.92 4.14
CA LEU A 103 11.82 4.25 4.06
C LEU A 103 12.64 3.75 5.26
N THR A 104 12.02 3.61 6.43
CA THR A 104 12.69 3.19 7.67
C THR A 104 12.36 1.74 8.06
N GLN A 105 11.75 0.98 7.16
CA GLN A 105 11.40 -0.41 7.45
C GLN A 105 12.67 -1.21 7.78
N VAL A 106 12.63 -1.95 8.90
CA VAL A 106 13.80 -2.67 9.43
C VAL A 106 14.27 -3.78 8.49
N ALA A 107 13.36 -4.27 7.64
CA ALA A 107 13.68 -5.23 6.59
C ALA A 107 13.86 -4.53 5.23
N PRO A 108 14.75 -5.03 4.35
CA PRO A 108 14.98 -4.41 3.05
C PRO A 108 13.67 -4.37 2.25
N SER A 109 13.29 -3.17 1.81
CA SER A 109 12.09 -2.95 1.00
C SER A 109 12.50 -2.71 -0.46
N PHE A 110 11.89 -3.45 -1.39
CA PHE A 110 12.13 -3.28 -2.82
C PHE A 110 10.81 -2.91 -3.50
N TYR A 111 10.78 -1.79 -4.20
CA TYR A 111 9.59 -1.33 -4.92
C TYR A 111 9.65 -1.84 -6.37
N LEU A 112 8.71 -2.70 -6.77
CA LEU A 112 8.58 -3.12 -8.16
C LEU A 112 7.61 -2.16 -8.86
N LEU A 113 8.17 -1.12 -9.46
CA LEU A 113 7.43 -0.07 -10.15
C LEU A 113 7.04 -0.55 -11.57
N THR A 114 5.76 -0.82 -11.77
CA THR A 114 5.18 -1.17 -13.06
C THR A 114 4.52 0.08 -13.67
N ASP A 115 5.31 0.86 -14.41
CA ASP A 115 4.90 2.14 -15.04
C ASP A 115 4.46 3.23 -14.02
N HIS A 116 4.05 4.42 -14.50
CA HIS A 116 3.51 5.51 -13.69
C HIS A 116 2.35 5.04 -12.81
#